data_AF-F8AE50-F1
#
_entry.id   AF-F8AE50-F1
#
_cell.length_a   1.000
_cell.length_b   1.000
_cell.length_c   1.000
_cell.angle_alpha   90.00
_cell.angle_beta   90.00
_cell.angle_gamma   90.00
#
_symmetry.space_group_name_H-M   'P 1'
#
loop_
_entity.id
_entity.type
_entity.pdbx_description
1 polymer ?
#
loop_
_entity_poly.entity_id
_entity_poly.type
_entity_poly.pdbx_seq_one_letter_code
_entity_poly.pdbx_strand_id
1 'polypeptide(L)'
;MFTFLGCFSSGQVLAAQKKKAKTMAELAARYDSSSCQECHEEIYEQWENSLHARPLYGTGRTAPTIITAIEKGLKRFPYSGVKDIKDIKVKHLMICAKCHLPQLDEATDDVAREIVETLYTWKKALQEGDDDLADEMEEKLNSLNIGCLVCHQKKAIIHPWVDGPVDPKAVYGKDEYEHEFEEYPMVKKAPALGESIFCGQCHGLGPNFELEHPSQCATLYGSYLYAYIPEGGHESCQDCHMKKSGLGHDMQAYRDETMIKMALDVDVDAMSYFWRKNKKEGVIPLAVVNVEIFNKAGHVIPDG
;
A
#
# COMPACT_ATOMS: atom_id res chain seq x y z
N MET A 1 -6.81 -56.71 28.69
CA MET A 1 -7.42 -55.47 29.21
C MET A 1 -6.45 -54.32 28.92
N PHE A 2 -6.49 -53.81 27.69
CA PHE A 2 -5.75 -52.61 27.28
C PHE A 2 -6.62 -51.91 26.26
N THR A 3 -7.36 -50.90 26.72
CA THR A 3 -8.15 -50.01 25.88
C THR A 3 -7.54 -48.63 26.08
N PHE A 4 -6.59 -48.25 25.22
CA PHE A 4 -6.20 -46.85 25.09
C PHE A 4 -7.16 -46.22 24.09
N LEU A 5 -8.17 -45.53 24.63
CA LEU A 5 -9.14 -44.75 23.89
C LEU A 5 -8.42 -43.52 23.32
N GLY A 6 -8.21 -43.51 22.01
CA GLY A 6 -7.72 -42.33 21.30
C GLY A 6 -8.75 -41.21 21.37
N CYS A 7 -8.34 -40.09 21.95
CA CYS A 7 -9.08 -38.83 21.87
C CYS A 7 -8.13 -37.77 21.29
N PHE A 8 -7.80 -37.92 20.00
CA PHE A 8 -7.37 -36.78 19.21
C PHE A 8 -8.65 -36.10 18.71
N SER A 9 -9.22 -35.26 19.58
CA SER A 9 -10.23 -34.30 19.18
C SER A 9 -9.59 -33.37 18.15
N SER A 10 -10.08 -33.50 16.93
CA SER A 10 -9.89 -32.63 15.79
C SER A 10 -9.78 -31.16 16.20
N GLY A 11 -8.59 -30.57 16.02
CA GLY A 11 -8.35 -29.12 16.05
C GLY A 11 -9.04 -28.33 14.92
N GLN A 12 -10.18 -28.82 14.43
CA GLN A 12 -11.05 -28.15 13.48
C GLN A 12 -12.20 -27.49 14.24
N VAL A 13 -11.92 -26.41 14.99
CA VAL A 13 -12.98 -25.57 15.55
C VAL A 13 -12.55 -24.09 15.52
N LEU A 14 -13.07 -23.42 14.49
CA LEU A 14 -13.50 -22.02 14.48
C LEU A 14 -12.45 -20.90 14.34
N ALA A 15 -11.87 -20.79 13.15
CA ALA A 15 -12.07 -19.54 12.44
C ALA A 15 -13.38 -19.73 11.68
N ALA A 16 -14.51 -19.32 12.26
CA ALA A 16 -15.74 -19.21 11.48
C ALA A 16 -15.40 -18.33 10.29
N GLN A 17 -15.42 -18.89 9.07
CA GLN A 17 -15.17 -18.13 7.86
C GLN A 17 -16.19 -16.99 7.85
N LYS A 18 -15.76 -15.78 8.23
CA LYS A 18 -16.62 -14.59 8.22
C LYS A 18 -17.24 -14.55 6.82
N LYS A 19 -18.57 -14.40 6.75
CA LYS A 19 -19.26 -14.28 5.45
C LYS A 19 -18.57 -13.18 4.66
N LYS A 20 -18.30 -13.40 3.37
CA LYS A 20 -17.66 -12.38 2.53
C LYS A 20 -18.55 -11.13 2.42
N ALA A 21 -17.92 -9.95 2.36
CA ALA A 21 -18.63 -8.68 2.14
C ALA A 21 -19.26 -8.68 0.74
N LYS A 22 -20.49 -8.18 0.62
CA LYS A 22 -21.24 -8.14 -0.64
C LYS A 22 -21.32 -6.75 -1.26
N THR A 23 -21.03 -5.71 -0.49
CA THR A 23 -20.98 -4.32 -0.95
C THR A 23 -19.72 -3.62 -0.46
N MET A 24 -19.36 -2.50 -1.09
CA MET A 24 -18.29 -1.63 -0.62
C MET A 24 -18.54 -1.15 0.81
N ALA A 25 -19.79 -0.77 1.14
CA ALA A 25 -20.16 -0.33 2.48
C ALA A 25 -19.98 -1.44 3.54
N GLU A 26 -20.36 -2.68 3.24
CA GLU A 26 -20.11 -3.82 4.13
C GLU A 26 -18.62 -4.11 4.31
N LEU A 27 -17.79 -3.86 3.30
CA LEU A 27 -16.34 -4.04 3.39
C LEU A 27 -15.70 -2.90 4.20
N ALA A 28 -16.10 -1.65 3.96
CA ALA A 28 -15.65 -0.47 4.70
C ALA A 28 -15.95 -0.63 6.20
N ALA A 29 -17.19 -1.00 6.54
CA ALA A 29 -17.62 -1.16 7.94
C ALA A 29 -16.83 -2.23 8.71
N ARG A 30 -16.23 -3.23 8.03
CA ARG A 30 -15.40 -4.26 8.69
C ARG A 30 -14.05 -3.75 9.16
N TYR A 31 -13.56 -2.68 8.57
CA TYR A 31 -12.26 -2.09 8.85
C TYR A 31 -12.39 -0.61 9.21
N ASP A 32 -13.60 -0.19 9.61
CA ASP A 32 -13.83 1.16 10.07
C ASP A 32 -12.95 1.44 11.29
N SER A 33 -12.17 2.51 11.19
CA SER A 33 -11.22 2.93 12.20
C SER A 33 -11.62 4.26 12.82
N SER A 34 -12.85 4.75 12.56
CA SER A 34 -13.37 6.01 13.10
C SER A 34 -13.31 6.06 14.63
N SER A 35 -13.66 4.96 15.31
CA SER A 35 -13.57 4.87 16.78
C SER A 35 -12.14 4.97 17.31
N CYS A 36 -11.12 4.68 16.50
CA CYS A 36 -9.72 4.81 16.91
C CYS A 36 -9.35 6.28 17.16
N GLN A 37 -9.98 7.22 16.43
CA GLN A 37 -9.73 8.66 16.58
C GLN A 37 -10.04 9.17 17.99
N GLU A 38 -11.02 8.57 18.68
CA GLU A 38 -11.46 9.02 20.01
C GLU A 38 -10.34 8.97 21.06
N CYS A 39 -9.40 8.03 20.94
CA CYS A 39 -8.26 7.87 21.85
C CYS A 39 -6.90 8.09 21.18
N HIS A 40 -6.82 8.08 19.83
CA HIS A 40 -5.60 8.17 19.05
C HIS A 40 -5.65 9.29 18.00
N GLU A 41 -6.18 10.45 18.38
CA GLU A 41 -6.41 11.62 17.50
C GLU A 41 -5.19 11.99 16.66
N GLU A 42 -4.02 12.21 17.27
CA GLU A 42 -2.79 12.60 16.55
C GLU A 42 -2.38 11.55 15.50
N ILE A 43 -2.47 10.26 15.84
CA ILE A 43 -2.13 9.16 14.92
C ILE A 43 -3.14 9.09 13.78
N TYR A 44 -4.43 9.31 14.10
CA TYR A 44 -5.50 9.30 13.13
C TYR A 44 -5.35 10.45 12.12
N GLU A 45 -5.08 11.67 12.58
CA GLU A 45 -4.84 12.84 11.74
C GLU A 45 -3.62 12.65 10.82
N GLN A 46 -2.52 12.09 11.37
CA GLN A 46 -1.35 11.72 10.57
C GLN A 46 -1.73 10.71 9.47
N TRP A 47 -2.44 9.64 9.84
CA TRP A 47 -2.88 8.62 8.88
C TRP A 47 -3.82 9.19 7.81
N GLU A 48 -4.75 10.07 8.17
CA GLU A 48 -5.72 10.68 7.25
C GLU A 48 -5.01 11.52 6.16
N ASN A 49 -3.89 12.17 6.53
CA ASN A 49 -3.05 12.89 5.57
C ASN A 49 -2.27 11.95 4.62
N SER A 50 -2.08 10.69 5.00
CA SER A 50 -1.30 9.72 4.23
C SER A 50 -1.98 9.27 2.93
N LEU A 51 -1.20 8.70 2.01
CA LEU A 51 -1.74 8.01 0.83
C LEU A 51 -2.41 6.66 1.18
N HIS A 52 -2.16 6.10 2.37
CA HIS A 52 -2.84 4.89 2.83
C HIS A 52 -4.32 5.13 3.17
N ALA A 53 -4.68 6.35 3.57
CA ALA A 53 -6.08 6.75 3.78
C ALA A 53 -6.88 6.86 2.48
N ARG A 54 -6.22 6.98 1.32
CA ARG A 54 -6.85 7.14 0.00
C ARG A 54 -6.22 6.22 -1.06
N PRO A 55 -6.13 4.91 -0.83
CA PRO A 55 -5.23 4.05 -1.59
C PRO A 55 -5.73 3.77 -3.01
N LEU A 56 -7.05 3.81 -3.25
CA LEU A 56 -7.64 3.63 -4.59
C LEU A 56 -7.58 4.90 -5.45
N TYR A 57 -7.54 6.07 -4.81
CA TYR A 57 -7.47 7.36 -5.49
C TYR A 57 -6.03 7.86 -5.64
N GLY A 58 -5.26 7.76 -4.55
CA GLY A 58 -3.89 8.21 -4.41
C GLY A 58 -3.79 9.73 -4.52
N THR A 59 -2.98 10.20 -5.46
CA THR A 59 -2.82 11.63 -5.78
C THR A 59 -3.62 12.05 -7.01
N GLY A 60 -4.74 11.37 -7.27
CA GLY A 60 -5.52 11.49 -8.51
C GLY A 60 -4.97 10.68 -9.69
N ARG A 61 -3.90 9.90 -9.49
CA ARG A 61 -3.31 9.02 -10.53
C ARG A 61 -3.63 7.54 -10.37
N THR A 62 -3.97 7.08 -9.18
CA THR A 62 -4.20 5.64 -8.94
C THR A 62 -5.48 5.18 -9.60
N ALA A 63 -6.59 5.89 -9.38
CA ALA A 63 -7.88 5.55 -9.98
C ALA A 63 -7.83 5.47 -11.53
N PRO A 64 -7.26 6.46 -12.26
CA PRO A 64 -7.04 6.36 -13.70
C PRO A 64 -6.16 5.17 -14.13
N THR A 65 -5.17 4.82 -13.30
CA THR A 65 -4.27 3.69 -13.57
C THR A 65 -4.99 2.35 -13.43
N ILE A 66 -5.84 2.20 -12.41
CA ILE A 66 -6.70 1.01 -12.25
C ILE A 66 -7.63 0.87 -13.46
N ILE A 67 -8.28 1.97 -13.88
CA ILE A 67 -9.13 1.98 -15.08
C ILE A 67 -8.32 1.56 -16.32
N THR A 68 -7.09 2.05 -16.46
CA THR A 68 -6.21 1.70 -17.57
C THR A 68 -5.82 0.22 -17.53
N ALA A 69 -5.52 -0.33 -16.35
CA ALA A 69 -5.22 -1.76 -16.19
C ALA A 69 -6.40 -2.64 -16.60
N ILE A 70 -7.64 -2.19 -16.35
CA ILE A 70 -8.85 -2.90 -16.79
C ILE A 70 -9.04 -2.77 -18.31
N GLU A 71 -9.04 -1.55 -18.85
CA GLU A 71 -9.38 -1.27 -20.26
C GLU A 71 -8.28 -1.68 -21.25
N LYS A 72 -7.02 -1.51 -20.87
CA LYS A 72 -5.86 -1.82 -21.72
C LYS A 72 -5.16 -3.11 -21.34
N GLY A 73 -5.39 -3.63 -20.13
CA GLY A 73 -4.91 -4.94 -19.69
C GLY A 73 -6.02 -5.98 -19.76
N LEU A 74 -6.78 -6.13 -18.67
CA LEU A 74 -7.72 -7.22 -18.47
C LEU A 74 -8.66 -7.45 -19.66
N LYS A 75 -9.29 -6.41 -20.21
CA LYS A 75 -10.20 -6.56 -21.37
C LYS A 75 -9.51 -7.06 -22.65
N ARG A 76 -8.21 -6.79 -22.79
CA ARG A 76 -7.38 -7.14 -23.96
C ARG A 76 -6.64 -8.45 -23.82
N PHE A 77 -6.44 -8.94 -22.59
CA PHE A 77 -5.78 -10.23 -22.37
C PHE A 77 -6.66 -11.38 -22.88
N PRO A 78 -6.15 -12.25 -23.78
CA PRO A 78 -6.97 -13.31 -24.40
C PRO A 78 -7.60 -14.27 -23.39
N TYR A 79 -6.96 -14.48 -22.23
CA TYR A 79 -7.32 -15.49 -21.24
C TYR A 79 -7.84 -14.92 -19.92
N SER A 80 -8.04 -13.59 -19.80
CA SER A 80 -8.60 -13.01 -18.58
C SER A 80 -10.09 -13.34 -18.39
N GLY A 81 -10.82 -13.59 -19.48
CA GLY A 81 -12.27 -13.71 -19.47
C GLY A 81 -13.03 -12.41 -19.23
N VAL A 82 -12.34 -11.27 -19.05
CA VAL A 82 -12.98 -9.96 -18.81
C VAL A 82 -13.35 -9.31 -20.14
N LYS A 83 -14.62 -8.99 -20.34
CA LYS A 83 -15.11 -8.18 -21.47
C LYS A 83 -15.89 -6.97 -20.98
N ASP A 84 -16.74 -7.18 -19.99
CA ASP A 84 -17.55 -6.15 -19.34
C ASP A 84 -17.41 -6.21 -17.81
N ILE A 85 -18.01 -5.23 -17.11
CA ILE A 85 -17.99 -5.15 -15.63
C ILE A 85 -18.51 -6.45 -15.00
N LYS A 86 -19.55 -7.08 -15.56
CA LYS A 86 -20.12 -8.34 -15.03
C LYS A 86 -19.12 -9.50 -14.94
N ASP A 87 -18.08 -9.49 -15.78
CA ASP A 87 -17.04 -10.53 -15.84
C ASP A 87 -15.92 -10.30 -14.81
N ILE A 88 -15.90 -9.12 -14.18
CA ILE A 88 -14.92 -8.76 -13.16
C ILE A 88 -15.17 -9.58 -11.90
N LYS A 89 -14.06 -10.06 -11.34
CA LYS A 89 -13.99 -10.89 -10.13
C LYS A 89 -12.93 -10.30 -9.23
N VAL A 90 -12.96 -10.64 -7.94
CA VAL A 90 -11.94 -10.24 -6.97
C VAL A 90 -10.53 -10.54 -7.51
N LYS A 91 -10.32 -11.75 -8.03
CA LYS A 91 -9.02 -12.18 -8.58
C LYS A 91 -8.48 -11.28 -9.69
N HIS A 92 -9.35 -10.66 -10.50
CA HIS A 92 -8.94 -9.76 -11.58
C HIS A 92 -8.41 -8.44 -11.03
N LEU A 93 -8.99 -7.94 -9.94
CA LEU A 93 -8.57 -6.69 -9.31
C LEU A 93 -7.36 -6.87 -8.38
N MET A 94 -7.07 -8.08 -7.89
CA MET A 94 -5.93 -8.32 -6.99
C MET A 94 -4.58 -7.89 -7.56
N ILE A 95 -4.44 -7.76 -8.88
CA ILE A 95 -3.25 -7.16 -9.49
C ILE A 95 -2.92 -5.75 -8.99
N CYS A 96 -3.96 -4.98 -8.63
CA CYS A 96 -3.86 -3.66 -8.00
C CYS A 96 -4.21 -3.74 -6.51
N ALA A 97 -5.27 -4.47 -6.17
CA ALA A 97 -5.85 -4.51 -4.84
C ALA A 97 -5.00 -5.26 -3.82
N LYS A 98 -4.05 -6.12 -4.22
CA LYS A 98 -3.10 -6.72 -3.27
C LYS A 98 -2.45 -5.66 -2.38
N CYS A 99 -2.09 -4.51 -2.96
CA CYS A 99 -1.42 -3.42 -2.26
C CYS A 99 -2.36 -2.24 -1.99
N HIS A 100 -3.27 -1.91 -2.91
CA HIS A 100 -4.15 -0.74 -2.79
C HIS A 100 -5.48 -1.00 -2.06
N LEU A 101 -5.87 -2.26 -1.88
CA LEU A 101 -7.08 -2.64 -1.14
C LEU A 101 -6.94 -4.09 -0.64
N PRO A 102 -5.97 -4.38 0.23
CA PRO A 102 -5.63 -5.74 0.62
C PRO A 102 -6.79 -6.53 1.20
N GLN A 103 -7.80 -5.85 1.75
CA GLN A 103 -9.03 -6.43 2.29
C GLN A 103 -10.04 -6.93 1.26
N LEU A 104 -9.82 -6.70 -0.05
CA LEU A 104 -10.74 -7.14 -1.10
C LEU A 104 -10.87 -8.68 -1.17
N ASP A 105 -9.87 -9.43 -0.70
CA ASP A 105 -9.90 -10.90 -0.66
C ASP A 105 -11.02 -11.48 0.23
N GLU A 106 -11.52 -10.68 1.19
CA GLU A 106 -12.65 -10.97 2.08
C GLU A 106 -14.02 -10.55 1.50
N ALA A 107 -14.06 -10.10 0.26
CA ALA A 107 -15.29 -9.71 -0.43
C ALA A 107 -15.75 -10.75 -1.49
N THR A 108 -17.00 -10.62 -1.93
CA THR A 108 -17.53 -11.31 -3.12
C THR A 108 -17.15 -10.54 -4.40
N ASP A 109 -17.36 -11.17 -5.55
CA ASP A 109 -17.17 -10.52 -6.85
C ASP A 109 -18.10 -9.31 -7.05
N ASP A 110 -19.19 -9.20 -6.28
CA ASP A 110 -20.09 -8.05 -6.33
C ASP A 110 -19.38 -6.75 -5.92
N VAL A 111 -18.54 -6.80 -4.89
CA VAL A 111 -17.75 -5.64 -4.44
C VAL A 111 -16.73 -5.24 -5.49
N ALA A 112 -16.08 -6.22 -6.14
CA ALA A 112 -15.15 -5.93 -7.23
C ALA A 112 -15.84 -5.21 -8.40
N ARG A 113 -17.08 -5.60 -8.72
CA ARG A 113 -17.89 -4.92 -9.75
C ARG A 113 -18.31 -3.53 -9.32
N GLU A 114 -18.75 -3.37 -8.07
CA GLU A 114 -19.15 -2.07 -7.50
C GLU A 114 -18.00 -1.06 -7.50
N ILE A 115 -16.77 -1.50 -7.17
CA ILE A 115 -15.57 -0.66 -7.23
C ILE A 115 -15.33 -0.18 -8.67
N VAL A 116 -15.41 -1.07 -9.66
CA VAL A 116 -15.14 -0.71 -11.05
C VAL A 116 -16.23 0.20 -11.62
N GLU A 117 -17.48 -0.05 -11.27
CA GLU A 117 -18.59 0.84 -11.61
C GLU A 117 -18.37 2.23 -11.02
N THR A 118 -18.00 2.31 -9.73
CA THR A 118 -17.69 3.58 -9.05
C THR A 118 -16.53 4.32 -9.74
N LEU A 119 -15.44 3.63 -10.09
CA LEU A 119 -14.33 4.21 -10.85
C LEU A 119 -14.75 4.76 -12.22
N TYR A 120 -15.66 4.08 -12.91
CA TYR A 120 -16.13 4.50 -14.23
C TYR A 120 -17.07 5.69 -14.13
N THR A 121 -17.98 5.69 -13.15
CA THR A 121 -18.86 6.83 -12.85
C THR A 121 -18.03 8.05 -12.47
N TRP A 122 -17.06 7.91 -11.58
CA TRP A 122 -16.11 8.97 -11.22
C TRP A 122 -15.42 9.58 -12.45
N LYS A 123 -14.83 8.73 -13.30
CA LYS A 123 -14.13 9.20 -14.51
C LYS A 123 -15.09 9.90 -15.48
N LYS A 124 -16.31 9.40 -15.63
CA LYS A 124 -17.32 10.00 -16.50
C LYS A 124 -17.76 11.36 -15.98
N ALA A 125 -18.02 11.48 -14.67
CA ALA A 125 -18.37 12.73 -14.03
C ALA A 125 -17.30 13.81 -14.27
N LEU A 126 -16.01 13.47 -14.09
CA LEU A 126 -14.90 14.37 -14.41
C LEU A 126 -14.84 14.79 -15.90
N GLN A 127 -15.23 13.90 -16.82
CA GLN A 127 -15.25 14.22 -18.26
C GLN A 127 -16.43 15.12 -18.64
N GLU A 128 -17.53 15.03 -17.91
CA GLU A 128 -18.76 15.80 -18.13
C GLU A 128 -18.79 17.11 -17.33
N GLY A 129 -17.85 17.30 -16.40
CA GLY A 129 -17.79 18.47 -15.51
C GLY A 129 -18.85 18.43 -14.41
N ASP A 130 -19.27 17.23 -14.01
CA ASP A 130 -20.18 16.99 -12.89
C ASP A 130 -19.37 16.80 -11.60
N ASP A 131 -18.96 17.92 -11.01
CA ASP A 131 -18.06 17.94 -9.84
C ASP A 131 -18.72 17.27 -8.62
N ASP A 132 -20.01 17.51 -8.38
CA ASP A 132 -20.77 16.92 -7.25
C ASP A 132 -20.77 15.38 -7.32
N LEU A 133 -21.02 14.81 -8.51
CA LEU A 133 -20.99 13.36 -8.70
C LEU A 133 -19.56 12.81 -8.63
N ALA A 134 -18.57 13.57 -9.10
CA ALA A 134 -17.16 13.16 -9.00
C ALA A 134 -16.73 13.06 -7.53
N ASP A 135 -17.09 14.06 -6.71
CA ASP A 135 -16.80 14.11 -5.28
C ASP A 135 -17.51 12.96 -4.53
N GLU A 136 -18.79 12.70 -4.83
CA GLU A 136 -19.54 11.58 -4.23
C GLU A 136 -18.85 10.22 -4.52
N MET A 137 -18.41 9.99 -5.76
CA MET A 137 -17.72 8.75 -6.11
C MET A 137 -16.32 8.67 -5.51
N GLU A 138 -15.64 9.80 -5.35
CA GLU A 138 -14.34 9.88 -4.66
C GLU A 138 -14.48 9.53 -3.17
N GLU A 139 -15.45 10.10 -2.46
CA GLU A 139 -15.78 9.74 -1.07
C GLU A 139 -16.09 8.26 -0.94
N LYS A 140 -16.90 7.72 -1.87
CA LYS A 140 -17.22 6.29 -1.90
C LYS A 140 -15.97 5.43 -2.08
N LEU A 141 -15.03 5.81 -2.93
CA LEU A 141 -13.75 5.11 -3.09
C LEU A 141 -12.85 5.24 -1.86
N ASN A 142 -12.80 6.42 -1.24
CA ASN A 142 -11.97 6.69 -0.06
C ASN A 142 -12.51 6.02 1.22
N SER A 143 -13.80 5.66 1.26
CA SER A 143 -14.34 4.78 2.31
C SER A 143 -13.64 3.42 2.38
N LEU A 144 -13.03 2.98 1.27
CA LEU A 144 -12.20 1.79 1.18
C LEU A 144 -10.72 2.18 1.31
N ASN A 145 -10.25 2.30 2.54
CA ASN A 145 -8.90 2.73 2.86
C ASN A 145 -8.03 1.62 3.47
N ILE A 146 -6.72 1.87 3.58
CA ILE A 146 -5.80 1.06 4.39
C ILE A 146 -5.75 1.73 5.77
N GLY A 147 -6.82 1.53 6.54
CA GLY A 147 -7.00 2.09 7.88
C GLY A 147 -6.25 1.33 8.98
N CYS A 148 -6.46 1.76 10.22
CA CYS A 148 -5.82 1.21 11.42
C CYS A 148 -6.01 -0.31 11.49
N LEU A 149 -7.24 -0.81 11.31
CA LEU A 149 -7.53 -2.25 11.37
C LEU A 149 -6.95 -3.06 10.19
N VAL A 150 -6.65 -2.43 9.06
CA VAL A 150 -5.97 -3.13 7.97
C VAL A 150 -4.53 -3.46 8.37
N CYS A 151 -3.81 -2.49 8.95
CA CYS A 151 -2.42 -2.66 9.39
C CYS A 151 -2.31 -3.39 10.73
N HIS A 152 -3.06 -2.95 11.74
CA HIS A 152 -3.03 -3.43 13.12
C HIS A 152 -3.98 -4.61 13.39
N GLN A 153 -4.59 -5.21 12.37
CA GLN A 153 -5.32 -6.48 12.55
C GLN A 153 -5.13 -7.40 11.34
N LYS A 154 -5.65 -7.04 10.16
CA LYS A 154 -5.64 -7.93 8.99
C LYS A 154 -4.23 -8.36 8.58
N LYS A 155 -3.31 -7.40 8.50
CA LYS A 155 -1.93 -7.59 8.01
C LYS A 155 -0.90 -7.74 9.12
N ALA A 156 -1.32 -7.66 10.38
CA ALA A 156 -0.43 -7.67 11.52
C ALA A 156 0.34 -8.99 11.67
N ILE A 157 -0.27 -10.11 11.27
CA ILE A 157 0.33 -11.44 11.37
C ILE A 157 0.71 -11.95 9.98
N ILE A 158 2.02 -12.13 9.76
CA ILE A 158 2.59 -12.59 8.49
C ILE A 158 2.85 -14.10 8.50
N HIS A 159 3.19 -14.67 9.67
CA HIS A 159 3.49 -16.10 9.83
C HIS A 159 2.43 -16.80 10.68
N PRO A 160 1.20 -17.01 10.17
CA PRO A 160 0.09 -17.51 10.99
C PRO A 160 0.31 -18.92 11.56
N TRP A 161 1.23 -19.70 10.98
CA TRP A 161 1.61 -21.02 11.52
C TRP A 161 2.54 -20.95 12.72
N VAL A 162 3.18 -19.81 12.95
CA VAL A 162 4.08 -19.56 14.08
C VAL A 162 3.40 -18.65 15.10
N ASP A 163 2.79 -17.56 14.62
CA ASP A 163 2.23 -16.49 15.46
C ASP A 163 0.72 -16.69 15.75
N GLY A 164 0.12 -17.72 15.15
CA GLY A 164 -1.31 -18.00 15.23
C GLY A 164 -2.16 -17.21 14.21
N PRO A 165 -3.46 -17.53 14.07
CA PRO A 165 -4.35 -16.74 13.22
C PRO A 165 -4.62 -15.36 13.81
N VAL A 166 -5.04 -14.41 12.96
CA VAL A 166 -5.52 -13.11 13.40
C VAL A 166 -6.76 -13.28 14.29
N ASP A 167 -6.74 -12.66 15.48
CA ASP A 167 -7.89 -12.57 16.37
C ASP A 167 -8.73 -11.33 16.00
N PRO A 168 -10.00 -11.52 15.59
CA PRO A 168 -10.86 -10.40 15.22
C PRO A 168 -11.25 -9.49 16.40
N LYS A 169 -10.97 -9.89 17.64
CA LYS A 169 -11.20 -9.08 18.86
C LYS A 169 -9.92 -8.46 19.41
N ALA A 170 -8.83 -8.50 18.65
CA ALA A 170 -7.59 -7.85 19.03
C ALA A 170 -7.17 -6.82 17.99
N VAL A 171 -6.50 -5.78 18.47
CA VAL A 171 -5.58 -5.00 17.66
C VAL A 171 -4.17 -5.46 17.98
N TYR A 172 -3.23 -5.17 17.09
CA TYR A 172 -1.87 -5.69 17.19
C TYR A 172 -0.86 -4.57 17.26
N GLY A 173 0.11 -4.72 18.17
CA GLY A 173 1.14 -3.74 18.44
C GLY A 173 2.49 -4.39 18.73
N LYS A 174 3.41 -3.57 19.25
CA LYS A 174 4.73 -4.02 19.68
C LYS A 174 4.66 -4.93 20.92
N ASP A 175 3.80 -4.56 21.85
CA ASP A 175 3.66 -5.18 23.17
C ASP A 175 2.23 -5.68 23.37
N GLU A 176 2.05 -6.58 24.34
CA GLU A 176 0.75 -7.14 24.72
C GLU A 176 0.22 -6.45 25.97
N TYR A 177 -1.01 -5.94 25.92
CA TYR A 177 -1.66 -5.26 27.04
C TYR A 177 -3.19 -5.23 26.88
N GLU A 178 -3.91 -5.01 27.99
CA GLU A 178 -5.36 -4.78 27.98
C GLU A 178 -5.69 -3.45 27.31
N HIS A 179 -6.74 -3.43 26.51
CA HIS A 179 -7.17 -2.25 25.77
C HIS A 179 -8.58 -1.85 26.19
N GLU A 180 -8.81 -0.57 26.45
CA GLU A 180 -10.03 -0.09 27.12
C GLU A 180 -11.28 -0.11 26.21
N PHE A 181 -11.10 -0.32 24.90
CA PHE A 181 -12.20 -0.38 23.94
C PHE A 181 -12.87 -1.77 23.93
N GLU A 182 -14.17 -1.84 24.21
CA GLU A 182 -14.90 -3.10 24.40
C GLU A 182 -14.85 -4.04 23.18
N GLU A 183 -14.82 -3.51 21.96
CA GLU A 183 -14.74 -4.32 20.74
C GLU A 183 -13.36 -4.97 20.55
N TYR A 184 -12.31 -4.28 21.02
CA TYR A 184 -10.93 -4.70 20.96
C TYR A 184 -10.32 -4.67 22.36
N PRO A 185 -10.68 -5.58 23.28
CA PRO A 185 -10.27 -5.51 24.68
C PRO A 185 -8.79 -5.82 24.91
N MET A 186 -8.04 -6.21 23.87
CA MET A 186 -6.63 -6.58 23.96
C MET A 186 -5.83 -6.04 22.79
N VAL A 187 -4.65 -5.51 23.10
CA VAL A 187 -3.57 -5.37 22.14
C VAL A 187 -2.69 -6.60 22.23
N LYS A 188 -2.51 -7.31 21.11
CA LYS A 188 -1.63 -8.49 21.00
C LYS A 188 -0.33 -8.13 20.32
N LYS A 189 0.72 -8.91 20.61
CA LYS A 189 2.01 -8.73 19.95
C LYS A 189 1.95 -9.15 18.48
N ALA A 190 2.42 -8.28 17.59
CA ALA A 190 2.75 -8.62 16.20
C ALA A 190 4.28 -8.52 16.00
N PRO A 191 4.99 -9.66 15.97
CA PRO A 191 6.45 -9.68 15.93
C PRO A 191 7.05 -8.91 14.74
N ALA A 192 6.37 -8.92 13.59
CA ALA A 192 6.85 -8.30 12.37
C ALA A 192 6.45 -6.82 12.22
N LEU A 193 5.54 -6.28 13.04
CA LEU A 193 4.95 -4.95 12.81
C LEU A 193 5.99 -3.82 12.87
N GLY A 194 7.06 -3.99 13.65
CA GLY A 194 8.19 -3.08 13.74
C GLY A 194 9.32 -3.36 12.73
N GLU A 195 9.17 -4.38 11.88
CA GLU A 195 10.20 -4.84 10.94
C GLU A 195 9.80 -4.49 9.50
N SER A 196 10.79 -4.27 8.61
CA SER A 196 10.55 -3.88 7.21
C SER A 196 9.71 -4.90 6.42
N ILE A 197 9.73 -6.18 6.83
CA ILE A 197 8.93 -7.24 6.20
C ILE A 197 7.42 -6.97 6.29
N PHE A 198 6.96 -6.23 7.31
CA PHE A 198 5.56 -5.82 7.42
C PHE A 198 5.15 -4.90 6.28
N CYS A 199 5.94 -3.86 5.99
CA CYS A 199 5.74 -2.98 4.84
C CYS A 199 5.91 -3.75 3.53
N GLY A 200 6.82 -4.74 3.50
CA GLY A 200 7.11 -5.60 2.36
C GLY A 200 5.92 -6.42 1.85
N GLN A 201 4.86 -6.60 2.64
CA GLN A 201 3.62 -7.23 2.19
C GLN A 201 2.97 -6.50 1.00
N CYS A 202 3.12 -5.17 0.94
CA CYS A 202 2.58 -4.32 -0.12
C CYS A 202 3.69 -3.64 -0.94
N HIS A 203 4.83 -3.30 -0.33
CA HIS A 203 5.97 -2.65 -1.00
C HIS A 203 6.92 -3.62 -1.70
N GLY A 204 6.66 -4.93 -1.63
CA GLY A 204 6.99 -5.93 -2.67
C GLY A 204 8.46 -6.19 -3.00
N LEU A 205 8.75 -7.44 -3.39
CA LEU A 205 10.10 -7.88 -3.79
C LEU A 205 10.40 -7.69 -5.29
N GLY A 206 9.40 -7.32 -6.10
CA GLY A 206 9.46 -7.61 -7.52
C GLY A 206 8.10 -7.98 -8.11
N PRO A 207 8.10 -8.66 -9.27
CA PRO A 207 6.87 -9.21 -9.85
C PRO A 207 6.10 -10.09 -8.87
N ASN A 208 4.79 -9.86 -8.77
CA ASN A 208 3.85 -10.60 -7.92
C ASN A 208 3.54 -11.99 -8.51
N PHE A 209 4.50 -12.91 -8.48
CA PHE A 209 4.37 -14.25 -9.10
C PHE A 209 3.33 -15.16 -8.44
N GLU A 210 2.81 -14.78 -7.27
CA GLU A 210 1.70 -15.48 -6.63
C GLU A 210 0.33 -15.21 -7.29
N LEU A 211 0.24 -14.20 -8.17
CA LEU A 211 -0.98 -13.86 -8.89
C LEU A 211 -1.05 -14.57 -10.26
N GLU A 212 -2.26 -14.88 -10.72
CA GLU A 212 -2.49 -15.46 -12.07
C GLU A 212 -1.94 -14.58 -13.19
N HIS A 213 -1.91 -13.25 -12.99
CA HIS A 213 -1.24 -12.30 -13.85
C HIS A 213 -0.31 -11.43 -13.01
N PRO A 214 1.00 -11.74 -12.98
CA PRO A 214 1.96 -10.97 -12.19
C PRO A 214 2.02 -9.51 -12.64
N SER A 215 1.92 -8.58 -11.70
CA SER A 215 2.28 -7.17 -11.88
C SER A 215 3.64 -6.88 -11.26
N GLN A 216 4.34 -5.91 -11.83
CA GLN A 216 5.57 -5.36 -11.26
C GLN A 216 5.32 -3.89 -10.93
N CYS A 217 4.56 -3.65 -9.85
CA CYS A 217 4.30 -2.30 -9.34
C CYS A 217 5.05 -2.00 -8.03
N ALA A 218 5.32 -3.03 -7.20
CA ALA A 218 5.93 -2.86 -5.89
C ALA A 218 7.29 -3.57 -5.84
N THR A 219 8.37 -2.79 -5.84
CA THR A 219 9.75 -3.30 -5.87
C THR A 219 10.64 -2.82 -4.73
N LEU A 220 10.09 -1.96 -3.85
CA LEU A 220 10.82 -1.26 -2.80
C LEU A 220 11.37 -2.19 -1.72
N TYR A 221 10.60 -3.18 -1.28
CA TYR A 221 11.13 -4.14 -0.30
C TYR A 221 12.20 -5.05 -0.91
N GLY A 222 12.12 -5.33 -2.21
CA GLY A 222 13.17 -6.04 -2.95
C GLY A 222 14.47 -5.25 -2.99
N SER A 223 14.42 -4.00 -3.41
CA SER A 223 15.61 -3.14 -3.46
C SER A 223 16.21 -2.90 -2.07
N TYR A 224 15.37 -2.77 -1.03
CA TYR A 224 15.81 -2.76 0.36
C TYR A 224 16.62 -4.02 0.75
N LEU A 225 16.12 -5.21 0.42
CA LEU A 225 16.80 -6.46 0.77
C LEU A 225 18.06 -6.72 -0.07
N TYR A 226 18.08 -6.30 -1.34
CA TYR A 226 19.15 -6.67 -2.28
C TYR A 226 20.22 -5.60 -2.48
N ALA A 227 19.95 -4.34 -2.10
CA ALA A 227 20.92 -3.25 -2.17
C ALA A 227 21.28 -2.72 -0.77
N TYR A 228 20.28 -2.25 -0.01
CA TYR A 228 20.56 -1.55 1.25
C TYR A 228 21.11 -2.45 2.35
N ILE A 229 20.47 -3.59 2.62
CA ILE A 229 20.94 -4.52 3.67
C ILE A 229 22.36 -5.06 3.36
N PRO A 230 22.67 -5.56 2.15
CA PRO A 230 24.02 -6.04 1.81
C PRO A 230 25.11 -4.97 1.87
N GLU A 231 24.76 -3.70 1.67
CA GLU A 231 25.68 -2.56 1.78
C GLU A 231 25.91 -2.11 3.23
N GLY A 232 25.32 -2.80 4.22
CA GLY A 232 25.49 -2.52 5.65
C GLY A 232 24.38 -1.65 6.24
N GLY A 233 23.32 -1.38 5.49
CA GLY A 233 22.07 -0.81 6.00
C GLY A 233 21.46 -1.68 7.09
N HIS A 234 20.92 -1.05 8.12
CA HIS A 234 20.34 -1.75 9.28
C HIS A 234 19.07 -1.07 9.83
N GLU A 235 18.61 -0.02 9.17
CA GLU A 235 17.39 0.69 9.56
C GLU A 235 16.16 0.08 8.91
N SER A 236 15.07 -0.02 9.64
CA SER A 236 13.80 -0.48 9.08
C SER A 236 13.10 0.58 8.23
N CYS A 237 12.11 0.16 7.43
CA CYS A 237 11.22 1.08 6.73
C CYS A 237 10.60 2.10 7.71
N GLN A 238 10.17 1.61 8.88
CA GLN A 238 9.54 2.40 9.93
C GLN A 238 10.52 3.37 10.59
N ASP A 239 11.80 3.00 10.76
CA ASP A 239 12.82 3.91 11.29
C ASP A 239 12.99 5.14 10.40
N CYS A 240 13.00 4.97 9.08
CA CYS A 240 13.12 6.08 8.14
C CYS A 240 11.81 6.84 7.92
N HIS A 241 10.72 6.14 7.55
CA HIS A 241 9.48 6.77 7.10
C HIS A 241 8.58 7.27 8.23
N MET A 242 8.70 6.73 9.45
CA MET A 242 7.86 7.11 10.58
C MET A 242 8.63 7.86 11.67
N LYS A 243 9.83 7.37 12.04
CA LYS A 243 10.57 7.90 13.19
C LYS A 243 11.52 9.05 12.83
N LYS A 244 12.50 8.82 11.96
CA LYS A 244 13.53 9.81 11.60
C LYS A 244 12.97 10.97 10.78
N SER A 245 11.98 10.72 9.94
CA SER A 245 11.25 11.76 9.22
C SER A 245 10.40 12.64 10.15
N GLY A 246 10.03 12.12 11.33
CA GLY A 246 9.07 12.77 12.23
C GLY A 246 7.63 12.76 11.72
N LEU A 247 7.34 12.01 10.64
CA LEU A 247 6.02 11.99 10.01
C LEU A 247 5.04 11.00 10.65
N GLY A 248 5.51 10.09 11.50
CA GLY A 248 4.65 9.11 12.18
C GLY A 248 3.82 8.29 11.17
N HIS A 249 2.50 8.33 11.30
CA HIS A 249 1.57 7.59 10.43
C HIS A 249 1.21 8.30 9.12
N ASP A 250 1.78 9.48 8.85
CA ASP A 250 1.61 10.17 7.56
C ASP A 250 2.35 9.46 6.43
N MET A 251 3.48 8.79 6.75
CA MET A 251 4.17 7.82 5.88
C MET A 251 4.37 8.32 4.43
N GLN A 252 4.75 9.59 4.28
CA GLN A 252 4.89 10.22 2.96
C GLN A 252 6.13 9.70 2.20
N ALA A 253 6.21 10.11 0.93
CA ALA A 253 7.28 9.77 0.00
C ALA A 253 7.72 11.02 -0.80
N TYR A 254 7.94 10.89 -2.11
CA TYR A 254 8.57 11.90 -2.98
C TYR A 254 7.86 13.26 -3.09
N ARG A 255 6.65 13.42 -2.53
CA ARG A 255 5.90 14.69 -2.54
C ARG A 255 6.12 15.52 -1.27
N ASP A 256 6.71 14.91 -0.26
CA ASP A 256 7.02 15.57 0.99
C ASP A 256 8.46 16.10 0.96
N GLU A 257 8.63 17.37 1.36
CA GLU A 257 9.95 18.01 1.34
C GLU A 257 10.94 17.37 2.32
N THR A 258 10.46 16.90 3.47
CA THR A 258 11.30 16.22 4.47
C THR A 258 11.86 14.94 3.87
N MET A 259 11.01 14.15 3.21
CA MET A 259 11.42 12.92 2.53
C MET A 259 12.39 13.19 1.38
N ILE A 260 12.18 14.24 0.57
CA ILE A 260 13.12 14.61 -0.51
C ILE A 260 14.51 14.95 0.06
N LYS A 261 14.56 15.79 1.11
CA LYS A 261 15.83 16.21 1.76
C LYS A 261 16.54 15.05 2.45
N MET A 262 15.78 14.08 2.97
CA MET A 262 16.35 12.87 3.55
C MET A 262 16.93 11.94 2.48
N ALA A 263 16.23 11.79 1.34
CA ALA A 263 16.52 10.79 0.33
C ALA A 263 17.65 11.16 -0.64
N LEU A 264 17.84 12.44 -0.96
CA LEU A 264 18.79 12.88 -1.99
C LEU A 264 19.79 13.88 -1.43
N ASP A 265 21.06 13.71 -1.82
CA ASP A 265 22.08 14.74 -1.73
C ASP A 265 22.47 15.12 -3.16
N VAL A 266 22.47 16.42 -3.47
CA VAL A 266 22.66 16.94 -4.83
C VAL A 266 23.72 18.03 -4.79
N ASP A 267 24.86 17.76 -5.42
CA ASP A 267 25.95 18.72 -5.59
C ASP A 267 26.03 19.20 -7.05
N VAL A 268 26.18 20.50 -7.23
CA VAL A 268 26.26 21.12 -8.56
C VAL A 268 27.51 22.00 -8.62
N ASP A 269 28.49 21.56 -9.39
CA ASP A 269 29.68 22.34 -9.72
C ASP A 269 29.56 22.89 -11.15
N ALA A 270 29.92 24.15 -11.33
CA ALA A 270 29.83 24.79 -12.63
C ALA A 270 31.07 25.65 -12.91
N MET A 271 31.70 25.41 -14.05
CA MET A 271 32.80 26.23 -14.54
C MET A 271 32.47 26.82 -15.92
N SER A 272 32.80 28.09 -16.11
CA SER A 272 32.74 28.72 -17.43
C SER A 272 34.12 28.73 -18.07
N TYR A 273 34.18 28.57 -19.39
CA TYR A 273 35.41 28.67 -20.16
C TYR A 273 35.13 29.16 -21.58
N PHE A 274 36.14 29.75 -22.20
CA PHE A 274 36.07 30.19 -23.58
C PHE A 274 36.75 29.16 -24.48
N TRP A 275 36.02 28.61 -25.44
CA TRP A 275 36.54 27.63 -26.39
C TRP A 275 36.70 28.26 -27.77
N ARG A 276 37.87 28.12 -28.38
CA ARG A 276 38.06 28.54 -29.77
C ARG A 276 37.62 27.41 -30.70
N LYS A 277 36.44 27.53 -31.30
CA LYS A 277 35.87 26.48 -32.16
C LYS A 277 36.61 26.35 -33.49
N ASN A 278 36.78 27.46 -34.23
CA ASN A 278 37.60 27.54 -35.45
C ASN A 278 37.82 29.01 -35.86
N LYS A 279 38.51 29.24 -36.99
CA LYS A 279 38.81 30.59 -37.51
C LYS A 279 37.56 31.39 -37.94
N LYS A 280 36.51 30.72 -38.42
CA LYS A 280 35.28 31.36 -38.92
C LYS A 280 34.34 31.74 -37.79
N GLU A 281 34.19 30.86 -36.81
CA GLU A 281 33.24 31.00 -35.69
C GLU A 281 33.87 31.65 -34.44
N GLY A 282 35.20 31.74 -34.37
CA GLY A 282 35.90 32.46 -33.31
C GLY A 282 35.88 31.76 -31.95
N VAL A 283 35.83 32.56 -30.89
CA VAL A 283 35.80 32.12 -29.50
C VAL A 283 34.36 32.10 -29.02
N ILE A 284 33.92 30.95 -28.51
CA ILE A 284 32.58 30.75 -27.96
C ILE A 284 32.66 30.58 -26.43
N PRO A 285 31.78 31.24 -25.65
CA PRO A 285 31.63 30.96 -24.23
C PRO A 285 30.93 29.60 -24.06
N LEU A 286 31.46 28.77 -23.18
CA LEU A 286 30.88 27.49 -22.77
C LEU A 286 30.84 27.41 -21.24
N ALA A 287 29.98 26.55 -20.74
CA ALA A 287 29.96 26.13 -19.35
C ALA A 287 30.03 24.60 -19.28
N VAL A 288 30.80 24.07 -18.34
CA VAL A 288 30.67 22.68 -17.88
C VAL A 288 29.88 22.75 -16.59
N VAL A 289 28.79 21.99 -16.53
CA VAL A 289 27.98 21.82 -15.33
C VAL A 289 28.05 20.35 -14.96
N ASN A 290 28.65 20.06 -13.81
CA ASN A 290 28.70 18.73 -13.21
C ASN A 290 27.59 18.65 -12.17
N VAL A 291 26.79 17.58 -12.23
CA VAL A 291 25.71 17.33 -11.28
C VAL A 291 25.96 15.95 -10.69
N GLU A 292 26.22 15.90 -9.39
CA GLU A 292 26.34 14.67 -8.62
C GLU A 292 25.08 14.49 -7.78
N ILE A 293 24.46 13.31 -7.87
CA ILE A 293 23.26 12.96 -7.12
C ILE A 293 23.55 11.68 -6.36
N PHE A 294 23.49 11.76 -5.03
CA PHE A 294 23.68 10.62 -4.15
C PHE A 294 22.35 10.19 -3.53
N ASN A 295 22.02 8.91 -3.71
CA ASN A 295 20.83 8.30 -3.12
C ASN A 295 21.15 7.85 -1.69
N LYS A 296 20.48 8.47 -0.72
CA LYS A 296 20.57 8.13 0.71
C LYS A 296 19.45 7.22 1.18
N ALA A 297 18.45 6.93 0.34
CA ALA A 297 17.36 6.05 0.72
C ALA A 297 17.83 4.60 0.84
N GLY A 298 17.17 3.84 1.72
CA GLY A 298 17.42 2.40 1.87
C GLY A 298 16.83 1.54 0.75
N HIS A 299 16.64 2.10 -0.43
CA HIS A 299 16.05 1.47 -1.61
C HIS A 299 16.42 2.29 -2.86
N VAL A 300 16.14 1.78 -4.06
CA VAL A 300 16.40 2.54 -5.29
C VAL A 300 15.44 3.74 -5.41
N ILE A 301 15.80 4.75 -6.20
CA ILE A 301 14.94 5.90 -6.52
C ILE A 301 14.93 6.11 -8.04
N PRO A 302 13.77 6.30 -8.67
CA PRO A 302 12.43 6.09 -8.12
C PRO A 302 12.14 4.59 -7.92
N ASP A 303 11.29 4.27 -6.95
CA ASP A 303 10.82 2.91 -6.68
C ASP A 303 9.35 2.98 -6.25
N GLY A 304 8.59 1.93 -6.58
CA GLY A 304 7.15 1.79 -6.30
C GLY A 304 6.32 2.98 -6.75
#